data_AF-M7UE06-F1
#
_entry.id   AF-M7UE06-F1
#
_cell.length_a   1.000
_cell.length_b   1.000
_cell.length_c   1.000
_cell.angle_alpha   90.00
_cell.angle_beta   90.00
_cell.angle_gamma   90.00
#
_symmetry.space_group_name_H-M   'P 1'
#
loop_
_entity.id
_entity.type
_entity.pdbx_description
1 polymer ?
#
loop_
_entity_poly.entity_id
_entity_poly.type
_entity_poly.pdbx_seq_one_letter_code
_entity_poly.pdbx_strand_id
1 'polypeptide(L)'
;MPPAGTQPRKPEQSAANKDQNEYIPAFIAKKPFYIGDDDNTDYLEHQRLQKAQLDQSKWYDRGKKLGPAATKFRKGACENCGAMTHKAKDCLNRPRAKGAKWTGKDIQADEVVQDVDLGWDAKRDRWNGYDAKEYKTVTDEYAQLEELKKQLQSSHSKDGEEVDEDGDDDGAKYAEESDMGRHQSTSTRQLRIREDTAKYLLNLDLDSAKYDPKTRSMVDSGATADTAAALVAEEGFLKASGDAAEFEKAQKYAWESQEKAGDTKQHLQANPTSGEYYRRKEKEEAEAKRQAHKKMLLEKYGGDSNPMAAKLRDAAVMESEKYVEYDETGGIKGAPKASAKSKYPEDVFPNNHTSVWGSWWSNFKWGYSCCHSLVKNSYCVGEAGKSAFQDAERARIGGILMDEDTEEVETVKSEVEKPTAITQQTKKRTAEEMHSGVSEEDMDAWKKKRIAADDPMNAFIGKDDLV
;
A
#
# COMPACT_ATOMS: atom_id res chain seq x y z
N MET A 1 27.44 49.06 -10.00
CA MET A 1 27.73 48.16 -8.86
C MET A 1 26.45 47.98 -8.07
N PRO A 2 25.91 46.76 -7.92
CA PRO A 2 24.90 46.49 -6.90
C PRO A 2 25.52 46.62 -5.49
N PRO A 3 24.72 46.90 -4.44
CA PRO A 3 25.23 47.14 -3.10
C PRO A 3 25.85 45.89 -2.47
N ALA A 4 26.97 46.07 -1.77
CA ALA A 4 27.64 45.00 -1.04
C ALA A 4 26.80 44.58 0.19
N GLY A 5 26.14 43.43 0.11
CA GLY A 5 25.35 42.88 1.23
C GLY A 5 24.28 41.87 0.81
N THR A 6 23.75 41.96 -0.41
CA THR A 6 22.90 40.91 -0.98
C THR A 6 23.77 39.72 -1.38
N GLN A 7 23.94 38.74 -0.48
CA GLN A 7 24.37 37.42 -0.92
C GLN A 7 23.32 36.90 -1.91
N PRO A 8 23.71 36.41 -3.11
CA PRO A 8 22.77 35.76 -3.99
C PRO A 8 22.13 34.58 -3.23
N ARG A 9 20.82 34.39 -3.42
CA ARG A 9 20.10 33.24 -2.86
C ARG A 9 20.92 31.99 -3.17
N LYS A 10 21.15 31.15 -2.15
CA LYS A 10 21.66 29.78 -2.40
C LYS A 10 20.76 29.17 -3.47
N PRO A 11 21.30 28.78 -4.65
CA PRO A 11 20.48 28.19 -5.68
C PRO A 11 19.86 26.89 -5.14
N GLU A 12 18.58 26.68 -5.44
CA GLU A 12 17.88 25.43 -5.16
C GLU A 12 18.69 24.27 -5.74
N GLN A 13 19.21 23.40 -4.86
CA GLN A 13 20.08 22.30 -5.23
C GLN A 13 19.26 21.13 -5.81
N SER A 14 18.62 21.37 -6.96
CA SER A 14 18.20 20.30 -7.85
C SER A 14 19.38 19.94 -8.76
N ALA A 15 19.60 18.65 -8.99
CA ALA A 15 20.66 18.17 -9.88
C ALA A 15 20.42 18.53 -11.38
N ALA A 16 19.28 19.16 -11.68
CA ALA A 16 18.91 19.62 -13.01
C ALA A 16 19.33 21.08 -13.30
N ASN A 17 19.52 21.91 -12.27
CA ASN A 17 19.96 23.30 -12.45
C ASN A 17 21.48 23.34 -12.71
N LYS A 18 21.84 23.33 -14.00
CA LYS A 18 23.22 23.40 -14.53
C LYS A 18 23.90 24.77 -14.35
N ASP A 19 23.37 25.62 -13.48
CA ASP A 19 23.86 26.97 -13.25
C ASP A 19 25.27 26.93 -12.63
N GLN A 20 26.10 27.90 -13.00
CA GLN A 20 27.46 27.99 -12.50
C GLN A 20 27.46 28.38 -11.02
N ASN A 21 27.90 27.46 -10.16
CA ASN A 21 28.04 27.75 -8.74
C ASN A 21 29.23 28.71 -8.54
N GLU A 22 28.92 29.96 -8.17
CA GLU A 22 29.88 31.06 -7.93
C GLU A 22 31.00 30.69 -6.93
N TYR A 23 30.74 29.76 -6.01
CA TYR A 23 31.69 29.33 -4.99
C TYR A 23 32.70 28.28 -5.50
N ILE A 24 32.55 27.76 -6.73
CA ILE A 24 33.55 26.87 -7.34
C ILE A 24 34.72 27.73 -7.86
N PRO A 25 35.96 27.54 -7.37
CA PRO A 25 37.11 28.31 -7.83
C PRO A 25 37.32 28.20 -9.35
N ALA A 26 37.74 29.30 -9.96
CA ALA A 26 37.91 29.40 -11.42
C ALA A 26 38.84 28.32 -12.02
N PHE A 27 39.82 27.80 -11.26
CA PHE A 27 40.71 26.74 -11.71
C PHE A 27 40.08 25.34 -11.76
N ILE A 28 38.93 25.14 -11.10
CA ILE A 28 38.12 23.91 -11.17
C ILE A 28 36.99 24.07 -12.19
N ALA A 29 36.41 25.27 -12.30
CA ALA A 29 35.33 25.54 -13.25
C ALA A 29 35.80 25.68 -14.70
N LYS A 30 37.01 26.19 -14.94
CA LYS A 30 37.54 26.44 -16.29
C LYS A 30 38.09 25.15 -16.93
N LYS A 31 37.47 24.70 -18.02
CA LYS A 31 37.97 23.60 -18.87
C LYS A 31 39.42 23.90 -19.32
N PRO A 32 40.37 22.94 -19.21
CA PRO A 32 41.74 23.09 -19.70
C PRO A 32 41.82 22.88 -21.22
N PHE A 33 42.83 23.47 -21.88
CA PHE A 33 42.94 23.60 -23.34
C PHE A 33 42.86 22.29 -24.17
N TYR A 34 43.08 21.14 -23.55
CA TYR A 34 43.08 19.82 -24.22
C TYR A 34 41.70 19.14 -24.19
N ILE A 35 40.69 19.82 -23.65
CA ILE A 35 39.28 19.42 -23.68
C ILE A 35 38.56 20.40 -24.60
N GLY A 36 37.81 19.89 -25.58
CA GLY A 36 37.11 20.71 -26.56
C GLY A 36 36.00 21.56 -25.93
N ASP A 37 35.80 22.75 -26.48
CA ASP A 37 34.69 23.65 -26.14
C ASP A 37 33.41 23.33 -26.93
N ASP A 38 33.36 22.20 -27.65
CA ASP A 38 32.29 21.83 -28.57
C ASP A 38 30.94 21.62 -27.85
N ASP A 39 30.97 21.07 -26.63
CA ASP A 39 29.81 20.83 -25.78
C ASP A 39 29.77 21.82 -24.58
N ASN A 40 29.05 22.93 -24.76
CA ASN A 40 28.84 23.97 -23.74
C ASN A 40 27.68 23.65 -22.76
N THR A 41 27.15 22.42 -22.76
CA THR A 41 25.96 22.09 -21.96
C THR A 41 26.24 21.82 -20.49
N ASP A 42 27.51 21.69 -20.08
CA ASP A 42 27.93 21.50 -18.69
C ASP A 42 29.37 22.01 -18.50
N TYR A 43 29.57 22.93 -17.56
CA TYR A 43 30.88 23.54 -17.29
C TYR A 43 31.84 22.59 -16.55
N LEU A 44 31.29 21.65 -15.77
CA LEU A 44 32.06 20.79 -14.87
C LEU A 44 32.23 19.36 -15.42
N GLU A 45 31.79 19.11 -16.65
CA GLU A 45 31.96 17.84 -17.38
C GLU A 45 33.39 17.28 -17.31
N HIS A 46 34.39 18.15 -17.46
CA HIS A 46 35.80 17.78 -17.43
C HIS A 46 36.30 17.21 -16.09
N GLN A 47 35.54 17.38 -15.00
CA GLN A 47 35.81 16.80 -13.69
C GLN A 47 35.01 15.52 -13.44
N ARG A 48 34.06 15.16 -14.32
CA ARG A 48 33.29 13.91 -14.24
C ARG A 48 34.10 12.74 -14.80
N LEU A 49 33.83 11.53 -14.31
CA LEU A 49 34.45 10.31 -14.82
C LEU A 49 34.02 10.06 -16.27
N GLN A 50 34.92 10.27 -17.22
CA GLN A 50 34.69 10.01 -18.65
C GLN A 50 34.49 8.52 -18.99
N LYS A 51 34.89 7.62 -18.10
CA LYS A 51 34.64 6.18 -18.20
C LYS A 51 34.05 5.72 -16.88
N ALA A 52 32.76 5.39 -16.88
CA ALA A 52 32.18 4.62 -15.80
C ALA A 52 32.96 3.31 -15.68
N GLN A 53 33.51 3.05 -14.50
CA GLN A 53 34.17 1.79 -14.21
C GLN A 53 33.08 0.72 -14.25
N LEU A 54 33.08 -0.11 -15.29
CA LEU A 54 32.09 -1.15 -15.45
C LEU A 54 32.31 -2.18 -14.34
N ASP A 55 31.46 -2.15 -13.31
CA ASP A 55 31.33 -3.23 -12.32
C ASP A 55 30.76 -4.47 -13.02
N GLN A 56 31.62 -5.13 -13.78
CA GLN A 56 31.35 -6.43 -14.33
C GLN A 56 31.51 -7.44 -13.20
N SER A 57 30.38 -7.93 -12.69
CA SER A 57 30.26 -9.13 -11.85
C SER A 57 30.60 -10.41 -12.62
N LYS A 58 31.59 -10.33 -13.51
CA LYS A 58 32.04 -11.37 -14.41
C LYS A 58 33.21 -12.08 -13.78
N TRP A 59 32.97 -13.28 -13.25
CA TRP A 59 34.02 -14.18 -12.81
C TRP A 59 34.43 -15.14 -13.94
N TYR A 60 35.53 -15.87 -13.73
CA TYR A 60 36.01 -16.90 -14.66
C TYR A 60 35.00 -18.04 -14.79
N ASP A 61 34.60 -18.36 -16.02
CA ASP A 61 33.76 -19.52 -16.38
C ASP A 61 34.46 -20.86 -16.01
N ARG A 62 34.26 -21.36 -14.78
CA ARG A 62 34.88 -22.60 -14.30
C ARG A 62 34.37 -23.83 -15.08
N GLY A 63 35.30 -24.63 -15.62
CA GLY A 63 35.00 -25.92 -16.26
C GLY A 63 34.27 -25.86 -17.61
N LYS A 64 34.04 -24.66 -18.16
CA LYS A 64 33.31 -24.47 -19.42
C LYS A 64 34.16 -24.91 -20.61
N LYS A 65 33.58 -25.75 -21.47
CA LYS A 65 34.22 -26.31 -22.66
C LYS A 65 33.76 -25.55 -23.91
N LEU A 66 34.68 -25.28 -24.83
CA LEU A 66 34.42 -24.56 -26.09
C LEU A 66 33.52 -25.35 -27.06
N GLY A 67 33.42 -26.66 -26.90
CA GLY A 67 32.62 -27.54 -27.76
C GLY A 67 32.81 -29.02 -27.43
N PRO A 68 32.29 -29.94 -28.25
CA PRO A 68 32.52 -31.37 -28.11
C PRO A 68 34.00 -31.72 -28.30
N ALA A 69 34.43 -32.84 -27.72
CA ALA A 69 35.80 -33.32 -27.84
C ALA A 69 36.18 -33.63 -29.29
N ALA A 70 37.41 -33.28 -29.69
CA ALA A 70 37.91 -33.60 -31.02
C ALA A 70 38.15 -35.12 -31.16
N THR A 71 37.68 -35.72 -32.26
CA THR A 71 37.81 -37.17 -32.52
C THR A 71 39.22 -37.60 -32.96
N LYS A 72 40.11 -36.64 -33.25
CA LYS A 72 41.50 -36.87 -33.69
C LYS A 72 42.44 -35.90 -32.99
N PHE A 73 43.65 -36.38 -32.69
CA PHE A 73 44.70 -35.56 -32.08
C PHE A 73 45.10 -34.41 -33.02
N ARG A 74 45.10 -33.17 -32.49
CA ARG A 74 45.47 -31.96 -33.23
C ARG A 74 46.94 -31.61 -32.97
N LYS A 75 47.64 -31.13 -34.00
CA LYS A 75 49.04 -30.68 -33.84
C LYS A 75 49.08 -29.47 -32.91
N GLY A 76 49.93 -29.53 -31.88
CA GLY A 76 50.00 -28.51 -30.82
C GLY A 76 49.16 -28.82 -29.58
N ALA A 77 48.31 -29.86 -29.60
CA ALA A 77 47.58 -30.30 -28.42
C ALA A 77 48.49 -30.94 -27.36
N CYS A 78 48.04 -30.90 -26.10
CA CYS A 78 48.65 -31.58 -24.97
C CYS A 78 48.87 -33.08 -25.28
N GLU A 79 50.11 -33.53 -25.23
CA GLU A 79 50.48 -34.91 -25.61
C GLU A 79 49.81 -35.97 -24.72
N ASN A 80 49.46 -35.60 -23.48
CA ASN A 80 48.74 -36.44 -22.54
C ASN A 80 47.23 -36.50 -22.84
N CYS A 81 46.52 -35.36 -22.74
CA CYS A 81 45.05 -35.30 -22.75
C CYS A 81 44.41 -34.99 -24.13
N GLY A 82 45.14 -34.40 -25.08
CA GLY A 82 44.63 -34.04 -26.41
C GLY A 82 43.87 -32.70 -26.53
N ALA A 83 43.73 -31.93 -25.43
CA ALA A 83 43.21 -30.57 -25.47
C ALA A 83 44.28 -29.56 -25.95
N MET A 84 43.86 -28.46 -26.58
CA MET A 84 44.74 -27.39 -27.11
C MET A 84 45.07 -26.29 -26.09
N THR A 85 44.42 -26.25 -24.92
CA THR A 85 44.51 -25.12 -23.98
C THR A 85 45.79 -25.07 -23.16
N HIS A 86 46.46 -26.22 -22.95
CA HIS A 86 47.60 -26.35 -22.05
C HIS A 86 48.66 -27.33 -22.58
N LYS A 87 49.85 -27.32 -21.98
CA LYS A 87 50.95 -28.24 -22.33
C LYS A 87 50.91 -29.49 -21.45
N ALA A 88 51.67 -30.52 -21.83
CA ALA A 88 51.71 -31.79 -21.10
C ALA A 88 52.16 -31.70 -19.63
N LYS A 89 52.93 -30.66 -19.25
CA LYS A 89 53.34 -30.40 -17.87
C LYS A 89 52.22 -29.84 -17.00
N ASP A 90 51.37 -29.00 -17.59
CA ASP A 90 50.30 -28.26 -16.92
C ASP A 90 48.94 -28.99 -17.07
N CYS A 91 48.99 -30.29 -17.31
CA CYS A 91 47.85 -31.13 -17.62
C CYS A 91 47.14 -31.61 -16.35
N LEU A 92 45.91 -31.14 -16.12
CA LEU A 92 45.07 -31.55 -14.99
C LEU A 92 44.70 -33.05 -15.01
N ASN A 93 44.69 -33.66 -16.20
CA ASN A 93 44.42 -35.10 -16.35
C ASN A 93 45.65 -35.94 -15.98
N ARG A 94 45.42 -37.06 -15.26
CA ARG A 94 46.47 -37.98 -14.79
C ARG A 94 47.45 -38.35 -15.92
N PRO A 95 48.78 -38.32 -15.70
CA PRO A 95 49.76 -38.69 -16.71
C PRO A 95 49.54 -40.12 -17.24
N ARG A 96 49.32 -40.26 -18.55
CA ARG A 96 49.11 -41.56 -19.21
C ARG A 96 50.43 -42.13 -19.72
N ALA A 97 50.68 -43.41 -19.47
CA ALA A 97 51.87 -44.13 -19.95
C ALA A 97 51.99 -44.13 -21.49
N LYS A 98 50.86 -44.09 -22.21
CA LYS A 98 50.78 -43.81 -23.64
C LYS A 98 49.73 -42.70 -23.86
N GLY A 99 50.19 -41.46 -24.02
CA GLY A 99 49.32 -40.29 -24.15
C GLY A 99 48.43 -40.26 -25.39
N ALA A 100 47.50 -39.30 -25.44
CA ALA A 100 46.57 -39.09 -26.56
C ALA A 100 47.29 -38.91 -27.91
N LYS A 101 48.50 -38.33 -27.92
CA LYS A 101 49.34 -38.15 -29.12
C LYS A 101 49.60 -39.45 -29.87
N TRP A 102 49.78 -40.56 -29.14
CA TRP A 102 50.16 -41.87 -29.70
C TRP A 102 49.00 -42.84 -29.79
N THR A 103 47.99 -42.70 -28.93
CA THR A 103 46.85 -43.63 -28.86
C THR A 103 45.60 -43.12 -29.57
N GLY A 104 45.44 -41.80 -29.73
CA GLY A 104 44.23 -41.17 -30.28
C GLY A 104 42.95 -41.40 -29.48
N LYS A 105 43.03 -42.01 -28.29
CA LYS A 105 41.89 -42.39 -27.44
C LYS A 105 41.68 -41.36 -26.33
N ASP A 106 40.41 -41.16 -25.96
CA ASP A 106 40.00 -40.29 -24.85
C ASP A 106 40.66 -38.91 -24.91
N ILE A 107 40.37 -38.21 -26.01
CA ILE A 107 40.76 -36.81 -26.24
C ILE A 107 39.79 -35.93 -25.45
N GLN A 108 40.34 -35.01 -24.66
CA GLN A 108 39.53 -34.06 -23.91
C GLN A 108 39.14 -32.85 -24.77
N ALA A 109 37.98 -32.26 -24.45
CA ALA A 109 37.52 -31.01 -25.07
C ALA A 109 38.38 -29.82 -24.62
N ASP A 110 38.42 -28.78 -25.45
CA ASP A 110 39.14 -27.55 -25.12
C ASP A 110 38.34 -26.71 -24.11
N GLU A 111 39.02 -26.14 -23.14
CA GLU A 111 38.46 -25.24 -22.11
C GLU A 111 38.37 -23.79 -22.64
N VAL A 112 37.43 -23.01 -22.12
CA VAL A 112 37.37 -21.57 -22.42
C VAL A 112 38.38 -20.82 -21.53
N VAL A 113 39.49 -20.37 -22.11
CA VAL A 113 40.43 -19.47 -21.42
C VAL A 113 39.90 -18.04 -21.51
N GLN A 114 39.76 -17.39 -20.36
CA GLN A 114 39.32 -15.99 -20.23
C GLN A 114 40.36 -15.23 -19.42
N ASP A 115 40.56 -13.96 -19.76
CA ASP A 115 41.31 -13.01 -18.93
C ASP A 115 40.32 -11.98 -18.38
N VAL A 116 40.44 -11.64 -17.09
CA VAL A 116 39.43 -10.84 -16.37
C VAL A 116 40.10 -9.81 -15.45
N ASP A 117 40.10 -8.56 -15.91
CA ASP A 117 40.62 -7.41 -15.18
C ASP A 117 39.66 -6.92 -14.09
N LEU A 118 39.87 -7.43 -12.87
CA LEU A 118 39.06 -7.09 -11.70
C LEU A 118 39.75 -6.06 -10.78
N GLY A 119 38.93 -5.28 -10.05
CA GLY A 119 39.38 -4.36 -9.00
C GLY A 119 40.00 -5.05 -7.78
N TRP A 120 40.47 -4.28 -6.79
CA TRP A 120 41.14 -4.86 -5.61
C TRP A 120 40.20 -5.72 -4.76
N ASP A 121 38.96 -5.25 -4.56
CA ASP A 121 37.93 -5.91 -3.76
C ASP A 121 37.34 -7.10 -4.52
N ALA A 122 36.94 -6.90 -5.78
CA ALA A 122 36.50 -7.96 -6.69
C ALA A 122 37.56 -9.06 -6.96
N LYS A 123 38.85 -8.86 -6.62
CA LYS A 123 39.88 -9.93 -6.63
C LYS A 123 39.93 -10.75 -5.33
N ARG A 124 39.32 -10.25 -4.25
CA ARG A 124 39.37 -10.79 -2.88
C ARG A 124 38.01 -11.22 -2.35
N ASP A 125 36.92 -10.83 -3.00
CA ASP A 125 35.60 -11.30 -2.64
C ASP A 125 35.55 -12.84 -2.64
N ARG A 126 35.17 -13.38 -1.48
CA ARG A 126 35.06 -14.81 -1.22
C ARG A 126 33.93 -15.45 -2.03
N TRP A 127 32.93 -14.66 -2.42
CA TRP A 127 31.73 -15.11 -3.14
C TRP A 127 31.86 -15.03 -4.67
N ASN A 128 33.07 -14.80 -5.18
CA ASN A 128 33.37 -14.80 -6.60
C ASN A 128 32.97 -16.11 -7.30
N GLY A 129 31.94 -16.02 -8.15
CA GLY A 129 31.41 -17.15 -8.91
C GLY A 129 30.32 -17.97 -8.20
N TYR A 130 29.75 -17.45 -7.11
CA TYR A 130 28.60 -18.05 -6.44
C TYR A 130 27.36 -18.12 -7.35
N ASP A 131 26.75 -19.30 -7.53
CA ASP A 131 25.44 -19.43 -8.18
C ASP A 131 24.35 -19.19 -7.12
N ALA A 132 23.49 -18.19 -7.35
CA ALA A 132 22.37 -17.87 -6.48
C ALA A 132 21.41 -19.06 -6.24
N LYS A 133 21.45 -20.10 -7.08
CA LYS A 133 20.71 -21.36 -6.86
C LYS A 133 21.24 -22.18 -5.69
N GLU A 134 22.53 -22.08 -5.34
CA GLU A 134 23.10 -22.80 -4.20
C GLU A 134 22.48 -22.33 -2.88
N TYR A 135 22.00 -21.09 -2.80
CA TYR A 135 21.28 -20.57 -1.63
C TYR A 135 20.02 -21.39 -1.29
N LYS A 136 19.48 -22.17 -2.25
CA LYS A 136 18.34 -23.05 -2.00
C LYS A 136 18.65 -24.14 -0.98
N THR A 137 19.89 -24.68 -0.92
CA THR A 137 20.20 -25.72 0.07
C THR A 137 20.08 -25.16 1.49
N VAL A 138 20.48 -23.90 1.68
CA VAL A 138 20.31 -23.20 2.96
C VAL A 138 18.82 -23.02 3.29
N THR A 139 17.98 -22.61 2.33
CA THR A 139 16.53 -22.50 2.59
C THR A 139 15.89 -23.85 2.89
N ASP A 140 16.32 -24.92 2.23
CA ASP A 140 15.81 -26.28 2.43
C ASP A 140 16.25 -26.84 3.80
N GLU A 141 17.46 -26.51 4.27
CA GLU A 141 17.95 -26.81 5.62
C GLU A 141 17.14 -26.08 6.70
N TYR A 142 16.87 -24.78 6.53
CA TYR A 142 16.02 -24.04 7.46
C TYR A 142 14.58 -24.57 7.50
N ALA A 143 14.01 -24.95 6.35
CA ALA A 143 12.67 -25.55 6.30
C ALA A 143 12.60 -26.89 7.05
N GLN A 144 13.62 -27.75 6.91
CA GLN A 144 13.73 -29.00 7.69
C GLN A 144 13.86 -28.74 9.19
N LEU A 145 14.62 -27.72 9.60
CA LEU A 145 14.75 -27.34 11.01
C LEU A 145 13.44 -26.78 11.59
N GLU A 146 12.68 -26.00 10.82
CA GLU A 146 11.34 -25.54 11.23
C GLU A 146 10.34 -26.69 11.35
N GLU A 147 10.37 -27.67 10.43
CA GLU A 147 9.53 -28.86 10.53
C GLU A 147 9.87 -29.70 11.76
N LEU A 148 11.15 -29.97 12.02
CA LEU A 148 11.58 -30.67 13.25
C LEU A 148 11.20 -29.91 14.52
N LYS A 149 11.33 -28.57 14.53
CA LYS A 149 10.88 -27.74 15.65
C LYS A 149 9.38 -27.84 15.87
N LYS A 150 8.57 -27.81 14.80
CA LYS A 150 7.12 -27.98 14.87
C LYS A 150 6.72 -29.38 15.35
N GLN A 151 7.41 -30.42 14.88
CA GLN A 151 7.20 -31.79 15.35
C GLN A 151 7.49 -31.90 16.86
N LEU A 152 8.63 -31.37 17.32
CA LEU A 152 9.00 -31.34 18.74
C LEU A 152 8.00 -30.56 19.61
N GLN A 153 7.50 -29.41 19.13
CA GLN A 153 6.42 -28.69 19.83
C GLN A 153 5.15 -29.56 19.92
N SER A 154 4.76 -30.22 18.82
CA SER A 154 3.57 -31.08 18.79
C SER A 154 3.67 -32.36 19.62
N SER A 155 4.88 -32.89 19.87
CA SER A 155 5.09 -33.98 20.83
C SER A 155 5.11 -33.46 22.27
N HIS A 156 5.70 -32.28 22.52
CA HIS A 156 5.70 -31.70 23.88
C HIS A 156 4.28 -31.35 24.35
N SER A 157 3.38 -30.95 23.45
CA SER A 157 1.95 -30.80 23.74
C SER A 157 1.17 -32.12 23.90
N LYS A 158 1.80 -33.29 23.71
CA LYS A 158 1.18 -34.63 23.89
C LYS A 158 1.74 -35.40 25.08
N ASP A 159 2.99 -35.14 25.45
CA ASP A 159 3.64 -35.73 26.64
C ASP A 159 3.44 -34.86 27.90
N GLY A 160 2.65 -33.78 27.80
CA GLY A 160 2.19 -32.95 28.91
C GLY A 160 0.90 -33.47 29.52
N GLU A 161 0.98 -33.81 30.81
CA GLU A 161 -0.05 -34.35 31.70
C GLU A 161 -1.43 -33.64 31.60
N GLU A 162 -2.52 -34.43 31.72
CA GLU A 162 -3.90 -33.94 31.68
C GLU A 162 -4.16 -32.87 32.76
N VAL A 163 -4.45 -31.63 32.32
CA VAL A 163 -5.12 -30.62 33.14
C VAL A 163 -6.28 -30.05 32.34
N ASP A 164 -7.44 -30.61 32.63
CA ASP A 164 -8.80 -30.09 32.51
C ASP A 164 -9.26 -29.39 31.21
N GLU A 165 -10.28 -30.02 30.64
CA GLU A 165 -11.22 -29.54 29.64
C GLU A 165 -11.90 -28.23 30.06
N ASP A 166 -11.58 -27.11 29.40
CA ASP A 166 -12.47 -25.96 29.29
C ASP A 166 -12.24 -25.23 27.95
N GLY A 167 -13.34 -24.92 27.27
CA GLY A 167 -13.42 -24.76 25.81
C GLY A 167 -12.86 -23.48 25.17
N ASP A 168 -13.19 -23.35 23.87
CA ASP A 168 -12.88 -22.25 22.94
C ASP A 168 -12.80 -20.84 23.56
N ASP A 169 -11.60 -20.42 24.00
CA ASP A 169 -11.21 -19.02 24.19
C ASP A 169 -9.83 -18.73 23.60
N ASP A 170 -9.73 -18.83 22.27
CA ASP A 170 -8.68 -18.17 21.47
C ASP A 170 -8.88 -16.62 21.43
N GLY A 171 -9.46 -16.03 22.49
CA GLY A 171 -9.88 -14.63 22.57
C GLY A 171 -9.15 -13.77 23.59
N ALA A 172 -8.78 -14.29 24.78
CA ALA A 172 -8.29 -13.43 25.89
C ALA A 172 -6.84 -13.63 26.37
N LYS A 173 -6.13 -14.72 26.00
CA LYS A 173 -4.77 -14.99 26.54
C LYS A 173 -3.62 -14.14 25.97
N TYR A 174 -3.85 -13.33 24.93
CA TYR A 174 -2.82 -12.45 24.36
C TYR A 174 -2.39 -11.27 25.28
N ALA A 175 -3.19 -10.95 26.30
CA ALA A 175 -2.89 -9.82 27.19
C ALA A 175 -1.78 -10.13 28.22
N GLU A 176 -1.67 -11.37 28.71
CA GLU A 176 -0.80 -11.71 29.85
C GLU A 176 0.58 -12.25 29.39
N GLU A 177 0.65 -12.99 28.27
CA GLU A 177 1.94 -13.37 27.67
C GLU A 177 2.71 -12.17 27.08
N SER A 178 2.04 -11.04 26.85
CA SER A 178 2.67 -9.78 26.45
C SER A 178 3.62 -9.20 27.53
N ASP A 179 3.44 -9.55 28.80
CA ASP A 179 4.32 -9.10 29.91
C ASP A 179 5.40 -10.14 30.28
N MET A 180 5.13 -11.44 30.04
CA MET A 180 6.03 -12.54 30.43
C MET A 180 7.06 -12.97 29.37
N GLY A 181 7.03 -12.38 28.17
CA GLY A 181 7.86 -12.83 27.03
C GLY A 181 9.20 -12.11 26.80
N ARG A 182 9.47 -10.95 27.43
CA ARG A 182 10.67 -10.15 27.08
C ARG A 182 11.30 -9.32 28.21
N HIS A 183 11.64 -9.97 29.32
CA HIS A 183 12.64 -9.45 30.26
C HIS A 183 14.07 -9.54 29.67
N GLN A 184 14.33 -8.80 28.57
CA GLN A 184 15.68 -8.32 28.33
C GLN A 184 16.10 -7.52 29.56
N SER A 185 17.35 -7.68 30.02
CA SER A 185 17.82 -6.90 31.17
C SER A 185 17.57 -5.41 30.91
N THR A 186 16.90 -4.75 31.86
CA THR A 186 16.36 -3.39 31.70
C THR A 186 17.42 -2.31 31.47
N SER A 187 18.70 -2.71 31.44
CA SER A 187 19.89 -1.93 31.08
C SER A 187 20.01 -1.61 29.59
N THR A 188 19.49 -2.45 28.68
CA THR A 188 19.71 -2.31 27.21
C THR A 188 18.46 -2.13 26.36
N ARG A 189 17.33 -1.72 26.96
CA ARG A 189 16.12 -1.33 26.20
C ARG A 189 16.47 -0.13 25.31
N GLN A 190 16.24 -0.24 24.00
CA GLN A 190 16.49 0.88 23.08
C GLN A 190 15.62 2.09 23.49
N LEU A 191 16.24 3.28 23.57
CA LEU A 191 15.56 4.53 23.93
C LEU A 191 14.59 5.04 22.86
N ARG A 192 14.64 4.49 21.65
CA ARG A 192 13.70 4.82 20.58
C ARG A 192 12.41 4.00 20.79
N ILE A 193 11.33 4.71 21.10
CA ILE A 193 9.95 4.24 21.04
C ILE A 193 9.70 3.65 19.64
N ARG A 194 9.14 2.44 19.55
CA ARG A 194 8.99 1.69 18.29
C ARG A 194 7.66 2.00 17.61
N GLU A 195 6.70 2.43 18.41
CA GLU A 195 5.37 2.90 18.09
C GLU A 195 5.41 4.22 17.32
N ASP A 196 6.37 5.10 17.66
CA ASP A 196 6.62 6.38 16.98
C ASP A 196 7.39 6.17 15.67
N THR A 197 6.72 6.34 14.54
CA THR A 197 7.38 6.33 13.22
C THR A 197 8.24 7.58 13.03
N ALA A 198 9.43 7.42 12.45
CA ALA A 198 10.29 8.54 12.14
C ALA A 198 9.76 9.31 10.92
N LYS A 199 9.78 10.66 10.96
CA LYS A 199 9.12 11.50 9.93
C LYS A 199 9.62 11.24 8.49
N TYR A 200 10.89 10.91 8.32
CA TYR A 200 11.50 10.53 7.03
C TYR A 200 11.17 9.10 6.55
N LEU A 201 10.37 8.35 7.30
CA LEU A 201 9.84 7.04 6.94
C LEU A 201 8.32 7.05 6.68
N LEU A 202 7.66 8.22 6.81
CA LEU A 202 6.24 8.37 6.49
C LEU A 202 6.00 8.11 4.99
N ASN A 203 6.84 8.72 4.15
CA ASN A 203 6.95 8.45 2.72
C ASN A 203 8.41 8.10 2.39
N LEU A 204 8.61 7.09 1.55
CA LEU A 204 9.94 6.68 1.08
C LEU A 204 10.29 7.26 -0.30
N ASP A 205 9.34 7.91 -0.96
CA ASP A 205 9.53 8.52 -2.27
C ASP A 205 10.45 9.73 -2.20
N LEU A 206 11.38 9.83 -3.15
CA LEU A 206 12.46 10.84 -3.14
C LEU A 206 11.95 12.28 -3.30
N ASP A 207 10.80 12.46 -3.97
CA ASP A 207 10.17 13.76 -4.24
C ASP A 207 9.14 14.17 -3.17
N SER A 208 9.05 13.40 -2.07
CA SER A 208 8.13 13.68 -0.96
C SER A 208 8.64 14.78 -0.02
N ALA A 209 7.87 15.08 1.02
CA ALA A 209 8.12 16.13 2.00
C ALA A 209 9.56 16.09 2.59
N LYS A 210 10.27 17.22 2.54
CA LYS A 210 11.70 17.28 2.84
C LYS A 210 11.99 17.27 4.35
N TYR A 211 12.69 16.25 4.82
CA TYR A 211 13.18 16.17 6.21
C TYR A 211 14.60 16.73 6.36
N ASP A 212 14.81 17.68 7.29
CA ASP A 212 16.16 18.09 7.71
C ASP A 212 16.63 17.22 8.90
N PRO A 213 17.63 16.33 8.73
CA PRO A 213 18.14 15.50 9.82
C PRO A 213 18.87 16.28 10.92
N LYS A 214 19.28 17.53 10.67
CA LYS A 214 19.98 18.38 11.65
C LYS A 214 19.01 18.99 12.66
N THR A 215 17.91 19.60 12.21
CA THR A 215 16.86 20.16 13.08
C THR A 215 15.80 19.13 13.46
N ARG A 216 15.72 17.99 12.75
CA ARG A 216 14.71 16.94 12.91
C ARG A 216 13.28 17.41 12.63
N SER A 217 13.15 18.39 11.72
CA SER A 217 11.87 18.95 11.27
C SER A 217 11.57 18.58 9.82
N MET A 218 10.29 18.44 9.50
CA MET A 218 9.84 18.52 8.10
C MET A 218 9.86 20.00 7.70
N VAL A 219 10.41 20.31 6.53
CA VAL A 219 10.66 21.68 6.07
C VAL A 219 9.66 22.12 5.01
N ASP A 220 9.29 21.20 4.12
CA ASP A 220 8.46 21.45 2.95
C ASP A 220 7.48 20.29 2.78
N SER A 221 6.25 20.59 2.35
CA SER A 221 5.20 19.60 2.07
C SER A 221 5.52 18.72 0.85
N GLY A 222 6.46 19.15 -0.01
CA GLY A 222 6.79 18.45 -1.24
C GLY A 222 5.77 18.72 -2.35
N ALA A 223 5.92 18.03 -3.48
CA ALA A 223 5.05 18.20 -4.65
C ALA A 223 3.74 17.40 -4.57
N THR A 224 3.69 16.38 -3.71
CA THR A 224 2.59 15.40 -3.60
C THR A 224 1.77 15.61 -2.32
N ALA A 225 0.46 15.46 -2.43
CA ALA A 225 -0.50 15.68 -1.32
C ALA A 225 -0.64 14.42 -0.44
N ASP A 226 0.46 14.03 0.20
CA ASP A 226 0.57 12.77 0.95
C ASP A 226 0.42 12.94 2.47
N THR A 227 0.50 11.83 3.23
CA THR A 227 0.51 11.82 4.70
C THR A 227 1.63 12.68 5.30
N ALA A 228 2.83 12.66 4.71
CA ALA A 228 3.94 13.50 5.15
C ALA A 228 3.66 14.99 4.88
N ALA A 229 3.00 15.34 3.76
CA ALA A 229 2.58 16.71 3.45
C ALA A 229 1.51 17.21 4.42
N ALA A 230 0.55 16.35 4.79
CA ALA A 230 -0.43 16.62 5.83
C ALA A 230 0.26 16.91 7.17
N LEU A 231 1.26 16.12 7.57
CA LEU A 231 2.03 16.38 8.81
C LEU A 231 2.81 17.70 8.75
N VAL A 232 3.34 18.11 7.58
CA VAL A 232 3.96 19.44 7.45
C VAL A 232 2.93 20.56 7.63
N ALA A 233 1.74 20.41 7.04
CA ALA A 233 0.65 21.35 7.21
C ALA A 233 0.14 21.41 8.66
N GLU A 234 0.03 20.27 9.34
CA GLU A 234 -0.29 20.18 10.77
C GLU A 234 0.79 20.80 11.64
N GLU A 235 2.08 20.53 11.40
CA GLU A 235 3.17 21.18 12.13
C GLU A 235 3.17 22.70 11.93
N GLY A 236 2.91 23.17 10.70
CA GLY A 236 2.78 24.59 10.38
C GLY A 236 1.59 25.22 11.09
N PHE A 237 0.44 24.55 11.10
CA PHE A 237 -0.75 24.96 11.82
C PHE A 237 -0.50 24.99 13.34
N LEU A 238 0.06 23.93 13.92
CA LEU A 238 0.38 23.84 15.35
C LEU A 238 1.30 24.98 15.79
N LYS A 239 2.33 25.31 15.01
CA LYS A 239 3.24 26.45 15.25
C LYS A 239 2.53 27.81 15.26
N ALA A 240 1.48 27.99 14.45
CA ALA A 240 0.71 29.24 14.37
C ALA A 240 -0.51 29.28 15.31
N SER A 241 -0.98 28.11 15.77
CA SER A 241 -2.20 27.97 16.57
C SER A 241 -2.02 28.34 18.05
N GLY A 242 -3.14 28.42 18.77
CA GLY A 242 -3.15 28.69 20.22
C GLY A 242 -2.55 30.05 20.58
N ASP A 243 -1.71 30.07 21.60
CA ASP A 243 -1.15 31.29 22.18
C ASP A 243 -0.24 32.07 21.22
N ALA A 244 0.33 31.43 20.19
CA ALA A 244 1.14 32.11 19.18
C ALA A 244 0.32 33.17 18.42
N ALA A 245 -0.88 32.82 17.94
CA ALA A 245 -1.78 33.76 17.30
C ALA A 245 -2.32 34.85 18.25
N GLU A 246 -2.50 34.54 19.54
CA GLU A 246 -2.84 35.51 20.58
C GLU A 246 -1.70 36.51 20.85
N PHE A 247 -0.46 36.01 20.90
CA PHE A 247 0.76 36.78 21.11
C PHE A 247 1.03 37.71 19.91
N GLU A 248 0.91 37.22 18.68
CA GLU A 248 0.98 38.07 17.49
C GLU A 248 -0.04 39.20 17.51
N LYS A 249 -1.29 38.92 17.90
CA LYS A 249 -2.34 39.95 18.04
C LYS A 249 -1.98 40.97 19.12
N ALA A 250 -1.42 40.53 20.24
CA ALA A 250 -0.95 41.41 21.31
C ALA A 250 0.25 42.28 20.87
N GLN A 251 1.17 41.72 20.07
CA GLN A 251 2.31 42.44 19.51
C GLN A 251 1.88 43.47 18.47
N LYS A 252 0.97 43.11 17.56
CA LYS A 252 0.32 44.03 16.60
C LYS A 252 -0.41 45.17 17.33
N TYR A 253 -1.18 44.85 18.38
CA TYR A 253 -1.85 45.85 19.23
C TYR A 253 -0.85 46.80 19.91
N ALA A 254 0.25 46.28 20.48
CA ALA A 254 1.27 47.10 21.11
C ALA A 254 1.94 48.07 20.12
N TRP A 255 2.24 47.61 18.89
CA TRP A 255 2.73 48.48 17.81
C TRP A 255 1.70 49.52 17.38
N GLU A 256 0.45 49.14 17.14
CA GLU A 256 -0.61 50.08 16.78
C GLU A 256 -0.86 51.15 17.86
N SER A 257 -0.79 50.77 19.14
CA SER A 257 -0.93 51.71 20.27
C SER A 257 0.24 52.68 20.36
N GLN A 258 1.47 52.19 20.11
CA GLN A 258 2.68 53.00 20.04
C GLN A 258 2.65 53.99 18.86
N GLU A 259 2.17 53.58 17.69
CA GLU A 259 2.01 54.46 16.52
C GLU A 259 0.90 55.50 16.72
N LYS A 260 -0.24 55.11 17.30
CA LYS A 260 -1.40 56.00 17.49
C LYS A 260 -1.22 57.03 18.62
N ALA A 261 -0.54 56.65 19.70
CA ALA A 261 -0.45 57.47 20.93
C ALA A 261 0.97 57.84 21.35
N GLY A 262 2.02 57.21 20.80
CA GLY A 262 3.40 57.35 21.28
C GLY A 262 3.70 56.64 22.62
N ASP A 263 2.69 56.02 23.24
CA ASP A 263 2.78 55.43 24.57
C ASP A 263 3.49 54.07 24.56
N THR A 264 4.76 54.05 24.98
CA THR A 264 5.55 52.81 25.17
C THR A 264 5.10 51.95 26.35
N LYS A 265 4.10 52.41 27.12
CA LYS A 265 3.61 51.74 28.34
C LYS A 265 3.14 50.31 28.08
N GLN A 266 2.57 50.05 26.90
CA GLN A 266 1.96 48.76 26.53
C GLN A 266 2.95 47.76 25.89
N HIS A 267 4.25 48.03 25.94
CA HIS A 267 5.28 47.20 25.30
C HIS A 267 5.34 45.77 25.88
N LEU A 268 5.18 44.78 25.00
CA LEU A 268 4.89 43.38 25.35
C LEU A 268 5.95 42.71 26.23
N GLN A 269 7.24 42.95 25.98
CA GLN A 269 8.34 42.38 26.78
C GLN A 269 8.68 43.21 28.03
N ALA A 270 8.21 44.46 28.13
CA ALA A 270 8.57 45.35 29.22
C ALA A 270 7.48 45.38 30.32
N ASN A 271 6.21 45.51 29.91
CA ASN A 271 5.06 45.54 30.80
C ASN A 271 3.94 44.60 30.31
N PRO A 272 4.18 43.28 30.18
CA PRO A 272 3.25 42.31 29.58
C PRO A 272 1.85 42.36 30.18
N THR A 273 1.75 42.40 31.52
CA THR A 273 0.48 42.44 32.26
C THR A 273 -0.32 43.71 31.99
N SER A 274 0.34 44.82 31.69
CA SER A 274 -0.37 46.06 31.33
C SER A 274 -0.94 45.99 29.92
N GLY A 275 -0.19 45.41 28.97
CA GLY A 275 -0.66 45.18 27.61
C GLY A 275 -1.85 44.22 27.57
N GLU A 276 -1.82 43.15 28.37
CA GLU A 276 -2.96 42.22 28.52
C GLU A 276 -4.21 42.93 29.07
N TYR A 277 -4.06 43.72 30.14
CA TYR A 277 -5.17 44.48 30.73
C TYR A 277 -5.83 45.43 29.72
N TYR A 278 -5.04 46.20 28.97
CA TYR A 278 -5.58 47.10 27.94
C TYR A 278 -6.19 46.34 26.76
N ARG A 279 -5.59 45.21 26.34
CA ARG A 279 -6.15 44.31 25.31
C ARG A 279 -7.50 43.72 25.74
N ARG A 280 -7.65 43.34 27.00
CA ARG A 280 -8.94 42.84 27.54
C ARG A 280 -9.99 43.95 27.60
N LYS A 281 -9.60 45.14 28.09
CA LYS A 281 -10.46 46.34 28.10
C LYS A 281 -10.90 46.74 26.69
N GLU A 282 -10.02 46.66 25.68
CA GLU A 282 -10.38 46.92 24.29
C GLU A 282 -11.36 45.86 23.75
N LYS A 283 -11.16 44.56 24.04
CA LYS A 283 -12.13 43.50 23.69
C LYS A 283 -13.51 43.80 24.29
N GLU A 284 -13.57 44.12 25.59
CA GLU A 284 -14.80 44.51 26.30
C GLU A 284 -15.47 45.75 25.67
N GLU A 285 -14.69 46.80 25.36
CA GLU A 285 -15.19 48.01 24.68
C GLU A 285 -15.65 47.75 23.24
N ALA A 286 -14.95 46.89 22.49
CA ALA A 286 -15.29 46.53 21.12
C ALA A 286 -16.56 45.69 21.06
N GLU A 287 -16.77 44.79 22.02
CA GLU A 287 -18.03 44.07 22.19
C GLU A 287 -19.17 45.00 22.59
N ALA A 288 -18.95 45.94 23.52
CA ALA A 288 -19.93 46.97 23.87
C ALA A 288 -20.29 47.85 22.66
N LYS A 289 -19.31 48.29 21.86
CA LYS A 289 -19.52 49.01 20.60
C LYS A 289 -20.28 48.17 19.57
N ARG A 290 -19.96 46.87 19.43
CA ARG A 290 -20.67 45.94 18.53
C ARG A 290 -22.11 45.70 18.96
N GLN A 291 -22.37 45.57 20.26
CA GLN A 291 -23.73 45.46 20.81
C GLN A 291 -24.52 46.76 20.65
N ALA A 292 -23.92 47.91 20.93
CA ALA A 292 -24.53 49.22 20.71
C ALA A 292 -24.85 49.45 19.22
N HIS A 293 -23.96 49.06 18.32
CA HIS A 293 -24.21 49.09 16.87
C HIS A 293 -25.35 48.15 16.47
N LYS A 294 -25.39 46.92 17.00
CA LYS A 294 -26.49 45.97 16.76
C LYS A 294 -27.83 46.51 17.28
N LYS A 295 -27.86 47.16 18.45
CA LYS A 295 -29.06 47.83 19.01
C LYS A 295 -29.48 49.01 18.12
N MET A 296 -28.56 49.87 17.74
CA MET A 296 -28.82 51.02 16.85
C MET A 296 -29.33 50.59 15.47
N LEU A 297 -28.83 49.49 14.91
CA LEU A 297 -29.40 48.88 13.70
C LEU A 297 -30.81 48.31 13.95
N LEU A 298 -31.03 47.62 15.07
CA LEU A 298 -32.34 47.06 15.42
C LEU A 298 -33.40 48.15 15.65
N GLU A 299 -33.02 49.29 16.24
CA GLU A 299 -33.89 50.46 16.43
C GLU A 299 -34.20 51.17 15.11
N LYS A 300 -33.21 51.31 14.21
CA LYS A 300 -33.38 51.99 12.91
C LYS A 300 -34.15 51.17 11.88
N TYR A 301 -33.97 49.85 11.85
CA TYR A 301 -34.53 48.98 10.82
C TYR A 301 -35.65 48.05 11.34
N GLY A 302 -35.76 47.88 12.65
CA GLY A 302 -36.66 46.90 13.28
C GLY A 302 -36.09 45.49 13.27
N GLY A 303 -36.65 44.63 14.13
CA GLY A 303 -36.55 43.18 13.95
C GLY A 303 -37.56 42.66 12.92
N ASP A 304 -37.78 41.35 12.89
CA ASP A 304 -38.72 40.69 11.97
C ASP A 304 -40.19 41.15 12.09
N SER A 305 -40.50 41.98 13.10
CA SER A 305 -41.81 42.62 13.32
C SER A 305 -42.09 43.84 12.44
N ASN A 306 -41.18 44.26 11.55
CA ASN A 306 -41.37 45.44 10.69
C ASN A 306 -41.70 45.04 9.23
N PRO A 307 -42.98 44.83 8.85
CA PRO A 307 -43.36 44.33 7.52
C PRO A 307 -43.06 45.31 6.38
N MET A 308 -42.85 46.59 6.68
CA MET A 308 -42.31 47.58 5.74
C MET A 308 -40.84 47.30 5.42
N ALA A 309 -40.02 46.90 6.41
CA ALA A 309 -38.61 46.59 6.20
C ALA A 309 -38.40 45.27 5.43
N ALA A 310 -39.30 44.28 5.60
CA ALA A 310 -39.29 43.07 4.78
C ALA A 310 -39.56 43.41 3.30
N LYS A 311 -40.65 44.13 3.01
CA LYS A 311 -40.99 44.59 1.66
C LYS A 311 -39.92 45.51 1.06
N LEU A 312 -39.27 46.34 1.88
CA LEU A 312 -38.15 47.17 1.45
C LEU A 312 -36.87 46.36 1.26
N ARG A 313 -36.64 45.21 1.92
CA ARG A 313 -35.52 44.32 1.58
C ARG A 313 -35.72 43.70 0.20
N ASP A 314 -36.91 43.17 -0.06
CA ASP A 314 -37.25 42.58 -1.37
C ASP A 314 -37.21 43.63 -2.50
N ALA A 315 -37.47 44.91 -2.19
CA ALA A 315 -37.42 46.01 -3.15
C ALA A 315 -36.07 46.77 -3.23
N ALA A 316 -35.20 46.68 -2.20
CA ALA A 316 -33.91 47.38 -2.16
C ALA A 316 -32.73 46.51 -2.56
N VAL A 317 -32.90 45.18 -2.67
CA VAL A 317 -31.95 44.33 -3.42
C VAL A 317 -32.19 44.54 -4.92
N MET A 318 -31.79 45.71 -5.42
CA MET A 318 -31.70 45.97 -6.87
C MET A 318 -30.30 45.69 -7.41
N GLU A 319 -29.28 45.71 -6.56
CA GLU A 319 -27.91 45.34 -6.90
C GLU A 319 -27.38 44.33 -5.89
N SER A 320 -27.11 43.11 -6.35
CA SER A 320 -26.37 42.11 -5.59
C SER A 320 -25.17 41.67 -6.43
N GLU A 321 -23.96 42.02 -6.02
CA GLU A 321 -22.69 41.58 -6.63
C GLU A 321 -22.40 40.10 -6.32
N LYS A 322 -23.42 39.25 -6.34
CA LYS A 322 -23.25 37.81 -6.22
C LYS A 322 -22.74 37.30 -7.56
N TYR A 323 -21.44 37.05 -7.63
CA TYR A 323 -20.81 36.41 -8.78
C TYR A 323 -21.48 35.06 -9.04
N VAL A 324 -22.03 34.90 -10.25
CA VAL A 324 -22.77 33.72 -10.72
C VAL A 324 -22.03 33.21 -11.95
N GLU A 325 -21.37 32.06 -11.82
CA GLU A 325 -20.81 31.36 -12.97
C GLU A 325 -21.94 30.65 -13.72
N TYR A 326 -22.00 30.87 -15.03
CA TYR A 326 -22.88 30.15 -15.93
C TYR A 326 -22.06 29.09 -16.67
N ASP A 327 -22.55 27.84 -16.68
CA ASP A 327 -22.04 26.79 -17.56
C ASP A 327 -22.29 27.17 -19.04
N GLU A 328 -21.62 26.51 -19.99
CA GLU A 328 -21.79 26.71 -21.45
C GLU A 328 -23.25 26.56 -21.94
N THR A 329 -24.10 25.94 -21.13
CA THR A 329 -25.54 25.74 -21.37
C THR A 329 -26.43 26.85 -20.78
N GLY A 330 -25.85 27.88 -20.17
CA GLY A 330 -26.58 28.99 -19.52
C GLY A 330 -27.16 28.65 -18.14
N GLY A 331 -26.81 27.49 -17.56
CA GLY A 331 -27.21 27.10 -16.21
C GLY A 331 -26.26 27.63 -15.14
N ILE A 332 -26.78 27.98 -13.95
CA ILE A 332 -25.96 28.44 -12.83
C ILE A 332 -25.17 27.26 -12.25
N LYS A 333 -23.84 27.38 -12.25
CA LYS A 333 -22.92 26.36 -11.76
C LYS A 333 -23.07 26.18 -10.24
N GLY A 334 -23.33 24.94 -9.81
CA GLY A 334 -23.56 24.60 -8.40
C GLY A 334 -24.97 24.86 -7.86
N ALA A 335 -25.89 25.43 -8.64
CA ALA A 335 -27.31 25.47 -8.26
C ALA A 335 -27.98 24.10 -8.51
N PRO A 336 -28.85 23.59 -7.61
CA PRO A 336 -29.58 22.36 -7.86
C PRO A 336 -30.52 22.54 -9.05
N LYS A 337 -30.29 21.77 -10.13
CA LYS A 337 -31.15 21.77 -11.31
C LYS A 337 -32.51 21.17 -10.93
N ALA A 338 -33.53 22.02 -10.84
CA ALA A 338 -34.90 21.56 -10.59
C ALA A 338 -35.34 20.62 -11.72
N SER A 339 -35.82 19.43 -11.38
CA SER A 339 -36.39 18.50 -12.37
C SER A 339 -37.62 19.13 -13.02
N ALA A 340 -37.60 19.21 -14.36
CA ALA A 340 -38.72 19.75 -15.11
C ALA A 340 -39.92 18.80 -14.97
N LYS A 341 -40.99 19.26 -14.34
CA LYS A 341 -42.27 18.55 -14.31
C LYS A 341 -42.79 18.39 -15.74
N SER A 342 -43.26 17.21 -16.08
CA SER A 342 -43.82 16.94 -17.40
C SER A 342 -45.15 17.69 -17.61
N LYS A 343 -45.63 17.70 -18.86
CA LYS A 343 -46.90 18.32 -19.25
C LYS A 343 -48.13 17.68 -18.58
N TYR A 344 -47.98 16.47 -18.06
CA TYR A 344 -49.05 15.72 -17.41
C TYR A 344 -48.97 15.92 -15.89
N PRO A 345 -50.10 15.85 -15.16
CA PRO A 345 -50.08 15.98 -13.71
C PRO A 345 -49.36 14.77 -13.09
N GLU A 346 -48.15 15.01 -12.61
CA GLU A 346 -47.36 14.08 -11.81
C GLU A 346 -47.92 13.97 -10.38
N ASP A 347 -47.56 12.90 -9.67
CA ASP A 347 -47.94 12.66 -8.27
C ASP A 347 -49.46 12.72 -7.99
N VAL A 348 -50.27 12.31 -8.97
CA VAL A 348 -51.73 12.16 -8.78
C VAL A 348 -52.01 10.84 -8.07
N PHE A 349 -52.41 10.97 -6.81
CA PHE A 349 -52.77 9.89 -5.90
C PHE A 349 -54.30 9.78 -5.77
N PRO A 350 -55.00 9.04 -6.66
CA PRO A 350 -56.44 8.81 -6.49
C PRO A 350 -56.72 7.97 -5.24
N ASN A 351 -57.85 8.22 -4.59
CA ASN A 351 -58.46 7.34 -3.58
C ASN A 351 -57.52 6.86 -2.44
N ASN A 352 -56.73 7.79 -1.90
CA ASN A 352 -55.85 7.62 -0.72
C ASN A 352 -54.75 6.56 -0.88
N HIS A 353 -54.24 6.36 -2.10
CA HIS A 353 -52.98 5.63 -2.32
C HIS A 353 -51.78 6.55 -2.05
N THR A 354 -50.64 6.00 -1.61
CA THR A 354 -49.39 6.77 -1.46
C THR A 354 -48.43 6.60 -2.64
N SER A 355 -48.90 5.96 -3.72
CA SER A 355 -48.13 5.67 -4.94
C SER A 355 -49.00 5.90 -6.17
N VAL A 356 -48.38 6.32 -7.29
CA VAL A 356 -49.09 6.54 -8.56
C VAL A 356 -49.46 5.20 -9.21
N TRP A 357 -50.56 5.15 -9.96
CA TRP A 357 -50.95 3.96 -10.72
C TRP A 357 -49.87 3.59 -11.76
N GLY A 358 -49.37 2.35 -11.72
CA GLY A 358 -48.24 1.91 -12.54
C GLY A 358 -46.89 1.92 -11.81
N SER A 359 -46.86 2.30 -10.53
CA SER A 359 -45.69 2.16 -9.65
C SER A 359 -45.35 0.71 -9.28
N TRP A 360 -46.23 -0.24 -9.59
CA TRP A 360 -46.03 -1.68 -9.36
C TRP A 360 -46.44 -2.51 -10.57
N TRP A 361 -45.76 -3.63 -10.79
CA TRP A 361 -46.00 -4.55 -11.91
C TRP A 361 -45.83 -6.00 -11.44
N SER A 362 -46.85 -6.82 -11.65
CA SER A 362 -46.77 -8.27 -11.42
C SER A 362 -47.68 -9.02 -12.39
N ASN A 363 -47.29 -10.23 -12.82
CA ASN A 363 -48.10 -11.12 -13.65
C ASN A 363 -48.77 -10.42 -14.88
N PHE A 364 -47.99 -9.64 -15.64
CA PHE A 364 -48.44 -8.83 -16.80
C PHE A 364 -49.50 -7.76 -16.51
N LYS A 365 -49.65 -7.31 -15.25
CA LYS A 365 -50.60 -6.27 -14.83
C LYS A 365 -49.91 -5.18 -14.02
N TRP A 366 -50.29 -3.93 -14.31
CA TRP A 366 -49.88 -2.76 -13.53
C TRP A 366 -50.77 -2.58 -12.29
N GLY A 367 -50.20 -2.02 -11.22
CA GLY A 367 -50.89 -1.73 -9.97
C GLY A 367 -50.26 -0.57 -9.20
N TYR A 368 -50.66 -0.43 -7.93
CA TYR A 368 -50.11 0.54 -6.97
C TYR A 368 -49.08 -0.13 -6.04
N SER A 369 -47.89 0.44 -5.86
CA SER A 369 -46.85 -0.12 -4.97
C SER A 369 -47.18 -0.03 -3.48
N CYS A 370 -48.04 0.90 -3.09
CA CYS A 370 -48.46 1.07 -1.70
C CYS A 370 -49.39 -0.06 -1.19
N CYS A 371 -50.19 -0.67 -2.07
CA CYS A 371 -51.26 -1.61 -1.69
C CYS A 371 -51.33 -2.88 -2.58
N HIS A 372 -50.44 -3.03 -3.57
CA HIS A 372 -50.40 -4.10 -4.59
C HIS A 372 -51.71 -4.35 -5.37
N SER A 373 -52.70 -3.44 -5.26
CA SER A 373 -53.97 -3.53 -5.99
C SER A 373 -53.76 -3.38 -7.50
N LEU A 374 -54.29 -4.35 -8.25
CA LEU A 374 -54.28 -4.42 -9.71
C LEU A 374 -55.53 -3.79 -10.35
N VAL A 375 -56.28 -2.96 -9.61
CA VAL A 375 -57.50 -2.27 -10.09
C VAL A 375 -57.33 -0.75 -9.96
N LYS A 376 -57.40 -0.04 -11.09
CA LYS A 376 -57.27 1.41 -11.14
C LYS A 376 -58.44 2.08 -10.40
N ASN A 377 -58.15 3.08 -9.60
CA ASN A 377 -59.10 3.81 -8.74
C ASN A 377 -59.80 2.96 -7.65
N SER A 378 -59.23 1.80 -7.24
CA SER A 378 -59.64 1.19 -5.97
C SER A 378 -59.30 2.11 -4.79
N TYR A 379 -59.92 1.94 -3.62
CA TYR A 379 -59.39 2.50 -2.38
C TYR A 379 -58.11 1.74 -1.96
N CYS A 380 -57.17 2.38 -1.27
CA CYS A 380 -55.98 1.70 -0.76
C CYS A 380 -56.33 0.84 0.47
N VAL A 381 -55.80 -0.38 0.52
CA VAL A 381 -56.01 -1.38 1.59
C VAL A 381 -54.87 -1.36 2.63
N GLY A 382 -53.96 -0.38 2.53
CA GLY A 382 -52.71 -0.33 3.28
C GLY A 382 -51.82 -1.55 3.06
N GLU A 383 -50.99 -1.84 4.06
CA GLU A 383 -50.07 -2.97 4.09
C GLU A 383 -50.79 -4.33 4.11
N ALA A 384 -52.03 -4.38 4.62
CA ALA A 384 -52.89 -5.56 4.55
C ALA A 384 -53.20 -6.00 3.10
N GLY A 385 -53.15 -5.07 2.14
CA GLY A 385 -53.22 -5.41 0.71
C GLY A 385 -51.96 -6.13 0.19
N LYS A 386 -50.79 -5.85 0.78
CA LYS A 386 -49.53 -6.51 0.44
C LYS A 386 -49.44 -7.90 1.05
N SER A 387 -49.81 -8.08 2.32
CA SER A 387 -49.84 -9.41 2.96
C SER A 387 -50.85 -10.31 2.25
N ALA A 388 -52.10 -9.86 2.04
CA ALA A 388 -53.09 -10.64 1.31
C ALA A 388 -52.66 -11.01 -0.13
N PHE A 389 -51.87 -10.16 -0.80
CA PHE A 389 -51.27 -10.48 -2.09
C PHE A 389 -50.15 -11.53 -1.98
N GLN A 390 -49.28 -11.42 -0.98
CA GLN A 390 -48.25 -12.43 -0.69
C GLN A 390 -48.86 -13.78 -0.29
N ASP A 391 -49.91 -13.79 0.52
CA ASP A 391 -50.64 -14.99 0.93
C ASP A 391 -51.34 -15.64 -0.28
N ALA A 392 -51.93 -14.84 -1.17
CA ALA A 392 -52.51 -15.34 -2.42
C ALA A 392 -51.46 -15.90 -3.38
N GLU A 393 -50.26 -15.30 -3.47
CA GLU A 393 -49.16 -15.82 -4.30
C GLU A 393 -48.54 -17.09 -3.65
N ARG A 394 -48.39 -17.14 -2.32
CA ARG A 394 -48.01 -18.35 -1.54
C ARG A 394 -49.01 -19.49 -1.76
N ALA A 395 -50.30 -19.20 -1.68
CA ALA A 395 -51.38 -20.17 -1.95
C ALA A 395 -51.32 -20.69 -3.40
N ARG A 396 -51.05 -19.80 -4.37
CA ARG A 396 -50.90 -20.15 -5.79
C ARG A 396 -49.66 -20.98 -6.08
N ILE A 397 -48.58 -20.79 -5.32
CA ILE A 397 -47.32 -21.54 -5.42
C ILE A 397 -47.37 -22.86 -4.60
N GLY A 398 -48.41 -23.06 -3.79
CA GLY A 398 -48.66 -24.30 -3.04
C GLY A 398 -48.07 -24.35 -1.63
N GLY A 399 -47.61 -23.22 -1.08
CA GLY A 399 -46.93 -23.13 0.22
C GLY A 399 -47.84 -23.15 1.45
N ILE A 400 -49.00 -23.82 1.40
CA ILE A 400 -50.01 -23.86 2.49
C ILE A 400 -49.99 -25.17 3.31
N LEU A 401 -48.96 -26.01 3.11
CA LEU A 401 -48.81 -27.32 3.79
C LEU A 401 -47.53 -27.46 4.63
N MET A 402 -46.87 -26.34 4.95
CA MET A 402 -45.72 -26.27 5.87
C MET A 402 -45.93 -24.99 6.70
N ASP A 403 -46.18 -25.13 8.01
CA ASP A 403 -45.96 -24.16 9.10
C ASP A 403 -46.88 -24.51 10.30
N GLU A 404 -46.51 -25.56 11.04
CA GLU A 404 -46.61 -25.53 12.51
C GLU A 404 -45.17 -25.64 13.04
N ASP A 405 -44.93 -24.97 14.17
CA ASP A 405 -43.70 -24.94 14.99
C ASP A 405 -42.49 -24.06 14.56
N THR A 406 -42.46 -22.88 15.19
CA THR A 406 -41.31 -22.16 15.82
C THR A 406 -40.38 -21.20 15.04
N GLU A 407 -40.57 -19.92 15.39
CA GLU A 407 -39.68 -18.74 15.53
C GLU A 407 -38.21 -18.72 15.02
N GLU A 408 -37.90 -17.61 14.32
CA GLU A 408 -36.65 -16.81 14.28
C GLU A 408 -35.30 -17.44 13.82
N VAL A 409 -34.38 -16.77 13.10
CA VAL A 409 -34.35 -15.56 12.23
C VAL A 409 -33.02 -15.58 11.43
N GLU A 410 -33.00 -15.19 10.13
CA GLU A 410 -31.79 -14.84 9.31
C GLU A 410 -30.69 -15.95 9.11
N THR A 411 -29.80 -16.03 8.11
CA THR A 411 -29.36 -15.30 6.88
C THR A 411 -28.55 -16.30 5.99
N VAL A 412 -28.20 -16.15 4.69
CA VAL A 412 -28.70 -15.45 3.48
C VAL A 412 -27.84 -15.88 2.25
N LYS A 413 -28.38 -15.88 0.99
CA LYS A 413 -27.69 -16.10 -0.34
C LYS A 413 -27.21 -17.55 -0.67
N SER A 414 -27.07 -17.99 -1.93
CA SER A 414 -27.55 -17.52 -3.27
C SER A 414 -27.23 -18.58 -4.35
N GLU A 415 -28.08 -18.72 -5.37
CA GLU A 415 -27.78 -19.06 -6.80
C GLU A 415 -26.82 -20.23 -7.20
N VAL A 416 -26.97 -20.94 -8.33
CA VAL A 416 -28.13 -21.34 -9.17
C VAL A 416 -27.65 -22.43 -10.17
N GLU A 417 -28.59 -23.25 -10.66
CA GLU A 417 -28.50 -24.13 -11.86
C GLU A 417 -27.68 -25.46 -11.87
N LYS A 418 -28.28 -26.40 -12.62
CA LYS A 418 -27.88 -27.79 -12.92
C LYS A 418 -27.47 -27.86 -14.41
N PRO A 419 -26.83 -28.93 -14.96
CA PRO A 419 -27.57 -30.17 -15.25
C PRO A 419 -26.80 -31.51 -15.37
N THR A 420 -27.60 -32.60 -15.35
CA THR A 420 -27.43 -33.90 -16.04
C THR A 420 -26.23 -34.83 -15.76
N ALA A 421 -26.56 -35.95 -15.10
CA ALA A 421 -26.28 -37.34 -15.47
C ALA A 421 -24.88 -37.78 -15.97
N ILE A 422 -24.28 -38.76 -15.28
CA ILE A 422 -23.74 -40.02 -15.84
C ILE A 422 -23.44 -41.01 -14.70
N THR A 423 -23.74 -42.29 -14.91
CA THR A 423 -23.48 -43.39 -13.96
C THR A 423 -21.98 -43.73 -13.93
N GLN A 424 -21.29 -43.52 -12.80
CA GLN A 424 -19.93 -44.04 -12.58
C GLN A 424 -19.76 -44.66 -11.20
N GLN A 425 -18.95 -45.72 -11.14
CA GLN A 425 -18.83 -46.63 -10.01
C GLN A 425 -18.21 -45.95 -8.78
N THR A 426 -18.90 -46.00 -7.64
CA THR A 426 -18.39 -45.48 -6.37
C THR A 426 -17.32 -46.39 -5.76
N LYS A 427 -16.06 -46.10 -6.04
CA LYS A 427 -14.95 -46.48 -5.14
C LYS A 427 -14.85 -45.46 -3.99
N LYS A 428 -15.85 -45.47 -3.11
CA LYS A 428 -15.82 -44.70 -1.85
C LYS A 428 -16.15 -45.65 -0.70
N ARG A 429 -15.29 -45.64 0.32
CA ARG A 429 -15.41 -46.44 1.55
C ARG A 429 -16.65 -45.98 2.34
N THR A 430 -17.33 -46.90 3.01
CA THR A 430 -18.49 -46.57 3.86
C THR A 430 -18.05 -45.87 5.15
N ALA A 431 -18.98 -45.18 5.82
CA ALA A 431 -18.67 -44.40 7.01
C ALA A 431 -18.10 -45.22 8.19
N GLU A 432 -18.40 -46.53 8.26
CA GLU A 432 -17.79 -47.43 9.26
C GLU A 432 -16.29 -47.64 9.01
N GLU A 433 -15.82 -47.71 7.76
CA GLU A 433 -14.39 -47.79 7.42
C GLU A 433 -13.64 -46.47 7.65
N MET A 434 -14.33 -45.36 7.88
CA MET A 434 -13.75 -44.06 8.25
C MET A 434 -13.55 -43.93 9.78
N HIS A 435 -14.21 -44.75 10.59
CA HIS A 435 -14.10 -44.75 12.05
C HIS A 435 -13.25 -45.90 12.61
N SER A 436 -12.98 -46.95 11.83
CA SER A 436 -11.94 -47.93 12.18
C SER A 436 -10.54 -47.35 11.94
N GLY A 437 -9.75 -47.20 12.99
CA GLY A 437 -8.34 -46.80 12.88
C GLY A 437 -7.52 -47.77 12.02
N VAL A 438 -6.45 -47.26 11.40
CA VAL A 438 -5.61 -48.04 10.47
C VAL A 438 -5.02 -49.27 11.19
N SER A 439 -5.34 -50.46 10.70
CA SER A 439 -4.83 -51.71 11.27
C SER A 439 -3.35 -51.93 10.90
N GLU A 440 -2.66 -52.74 11.69
CA GLU A 440 -1.27 -53.15 11.41
C GLU A 440 -1.17 -53.90 10.07
N GLU A 441 -2.20 -54.67 9.71
CA GLU A 441 -2.31 -55.39 8.44
C GLU A 441 -2.43 -54.43 7.24
N ASP A 442 -3.19 -53.34 7.35
CA ASP A 442 -3.27 -52.31 6.30
C ASP A 442 -1.95 -51.55 6.15
N MET A 443 -1.25 -51.27 7.26
CA MET A 443 0.08 -50.65 7.23
C MET A 443 1.13 -51.57 6.60
N ASP A 444 1.09 -52.88 6.87
CA ASP A 444 2.01 -53.84 6.27
C ASP A 444 1.68 -54.13 4.80
N ALA A 445 0.40 -54.16 4.44
CA ALA A 445 -0.02 -54.18 3.03
C ALA A 445 0.49 -52.94 2.28
N TRP A 446 0.43 -51.75 2.90
CA TRP A 446 0.96 -50.51 2.33
C TRP A 446 2.49 -50.53 2.20
N LYS A 447 3.23 -50.92 3.25
CA LYS A 447 4.69 -51.10 3.21
C LYS A 447 5.09 -52.07 2.10
N LYS A 448 4.45 -53.24 2.03
CA LYS A 448 4.73 -54.28 1.03
C LYS A 448 4.44 -53.81 -0.39
N LYS A 449 3.38 -53.01 -0.58
CA LYS A 449 3.04 -52.41 -1.88
C LYS A 449 4.00 -51.29 -2.30
N ARG A 450 4.56 -50.53 -1.35
CA ARG A 450 5.60 -49.52 -1.61
C ARG A 450 6.93 -50.19 -1.98
N ILE A 451 7.36 -51.18 -1.19
CA ILE A 451 8.57 -51.97 -1.46
C ILE A 451 8.48 -52.67 -2.82
N ALA A 452 7.32 -53.22 -3.18
CA ALA A 452 7.11 -53.83 -4.50
C ALA A 452 7.05 -52.82 -5.67
N ALA A 453 6.81 -51.54 -5.41
CA ALA A 453 6.87 -50.48 -6.43
C ALA A 453 8.29 -49.92 -6.62
N ASP A 454 9.08 -49.89 -5.53
CA ASP A 454 10.47 -49.44 -5.53
C ASP A 454 11.47 -50.55 -5.95
N ASP A 455 11.05 -51.82 -6.05
CA ASP A 455 11.89 -52.96 -6.45
C ASP A 455 12.00 -53.12 -7.99
N PRO A 456 13.18 -52.91 -8.60
CA PRO A 456 13.39 -53.05 -10.04
C PRO A 456 13.29 -54.51 -10.55
N MET A 457 13.34 -55.53 -9.69
CA MET A 457 13.11 -56.93 -10.07
C MET A 457 11.63 -57.22 -10.39
N ASN A 458 10.68 -56.45 -9.84
CA ASN A 458 9.25 -56.74 -9.97
C ASN A 458 8.73 -56.66 -11.43
N ALA A 459 9.44 -55.93 -12.31
CA ALA A 459 9.14 -55.87 -13.75
C ALA A 459 9.57 -57.13 -14.56
N PHE A 460 10.32 -58.04 -13.93
CA PHE A 460 10.88 -59.26 -14.51
C PHE A 460 10.25 -60.55 -13.94
N ILE A 461 9.60 -60.48 -12.78
CA ILE A 461 8.90 -61.62 -12.19
C ILE A 461 7.66 -61.95 -13.04
N GLY A 462 7.58 -63.19 -13.55
CA GLY A 462 6.45 -63.69 -14.34
C GLY A 462 6.57 -63.58 -15.86
N LYS A 463 7.79 -63.45 -16.41
CA LYS A 463 8.07 -63.51 -17.86
C LYS A 463 8.80 -64.78 -18.34
N ASP A 464 8.97 -65.76 -17.45
CA ASP A 464 9.49 -67.09 -17.80
C ASP A 464 8.32 -68.02 -18.16
N ASP A 465 7.83 -67.93 -19.40
CA ASP A 465 7.09 -69.03 -20.01
C ASP A 465 8.08 -70.16 -20.30
N LEU A 466 7.89 -71.33 -19.64
CA LEU A 466 8.67 -72.52 -19.96
C LEU A 466 8.30 -73.05 -21.36
N VAL A 467 9.34 -73.47 -22.10
CA VAL A 467 9.25 -74.36 -23.27
C VAL A 467 9.32 -75.82 -22.80
#